data_AF-A0A5J4N301-F1
#
_entry.id   AF-A0A5J4N301-F1
#
_cell.length_a   1.000
_cell.length_b   1.000
_cell.length_c   1.000
_cell.angle_alpha   90.00
_cell.angle_beta   90.00
_cell.angle_gamma   90.00
#
_symmetry.space_group_name_H-M   'P 1'
#
loop_
_entity.id
_entity.type
_entity.pdbx_description
1 polymer ?
#
loop_
_entity_poly.entity_id
_entity_poly.type
_entity_poly.pdbx_seq_one_letter_code
_entity_poly.pdbx_strand_id
1 'polypeptide(L)'
;MCPDTDDRTRVLLRAASDSIKRLDSIYANGKAIRTVFSYEAYGYRLRLKETLQKLMFTDPANHARRAEELIWRKVFYEPLHMYKTYVKNNDRPDRVADFELALKVHLLSGIGYYQSILLQMQSEGFSSIRKNFCAWLPIAFHIPLHADGTFEFDLKSVSQQQANVFDERMMQKCLMYIGDLFRYLLDFGEFIGKTMAYGYYNAAINLDPS
;
A
#
# COMPACT_ATOMS: atom_id res chain seq x y z
N MET A 1 -8.22 25.18 17.51
CA MET A 1 -7.17 24.13 17.51
C MET A 1 -6.66 23.96 18.93
N CYS A 2 -6.79 22.77 19.53
CA CYS A 2 -6.24 22.51 20.86
C CYS A 2 -4.71 22.42 20.79
N PRO A 3 -3.95 22.97 21.76
CA PRO A 3 -2.49 22.95 21.74
C PRO A 3 -1.86 21.54 21.68
N ASP A 4 -2.54 20.54 22.26
CA ASP A 4 -2.05 19.15 22.38
C ASP A 4 -2.04 18.40 21.03
N THR A 5 -2.93 18.72 20.09
CA THR A 5 -2.98 18.06 18.77
C THR A 5 -1.85 18.52 17.83
N ASP A 6 -1.39 19.77 17.97
CA ASP A 6 -0.29 20.31 17.18
C ASP A 6 1.05 19.71 17.59
N ASP A 7 1.27 19.52 18.90
CA ASP A 7 2.52 18.94 19.38
C ASP A 7 2.68 17.46 19.01
N ARG A 8 1.60 16.67 19.13
CA ARG A 8 1.57 15.26 18.69
C ARG A 8 1.85 15.12 17.19
N THR A 9 1.27 15.98 16.37
CA THR A 9 1.51 16.01 14.92
C THR A 9 2.98 16.28 14.59
N ARG A 10 3.61 17.24 15.28
CA ARG A 10 5.05 17.52 15.12
C ARG A 10 5.93 16.33 15.51
N VAL A 11 5.60 15.63 16.59
CA VAL A 11 6.33 14.42 17.02
C VAL A 11 6.23 13.33 15.95
N LEU A 12 5.04 13.09 15.38
CA LEU A 12 4.84 12.11 14.31
C LEU A 12 5.63 12.47 13.05
N LEU A 13 5.62 13.75 12.63
CA LEU A 13 6.37 14.22 11.46
C LEU A 13 7.89 14.05 11.64
N ARG A 14 8.42 14.33 12.84
CA ARG A 14 9.83 14.10 13.17
C ARG A 14 10.17 12.61 13.11
N ALA A 15 9.36 11.77 13.75
CA ALA A 15 9.56 10.32 13.74
C ALA A 15 9.54 9.73 12.32
N ALA A 16 8.62 10.19 11.45
CA ALA A 16 8.58 9.77 10.05
C ALA A 16 9.85 10.22 9.30
N SER A 17 10.28 11.47 9.49
CA SER A 17 11.50 12.01 8.88
C SER A 17 12.75 11.24 9.30
N ASP A 18 12.84 10.87 10.57
CA ASP A 18 13.97 10.09 11.10
C ASP A 18 13.99 8.68 10.52
N SER A 19 12.84 8.00 10.43
CA SER A 19 12.73 6.70 9.75
C SER A 19 13.18 6.78 8.29
N ILE A 20 12.78 7.83 7.55
CA ILE A 20 13.20 8.02 6.15
C ILE A 20 14.72 8.19 6.06
N LYS A 21 15.33 9.06 6.88
CA LYS A 21 16.78 9.25 6.88
C LYS A 21 17.54 7.96 7.17
N ARG A 22 17.03 7.13 8.08
CA ARG A 22 17.62 5.83 8.41
C ARG A 22 17.51 4.86 7.25
N LEU A 23 16.37 4.79 6.58
CA LEU A 23 16.19 3.99 5.37
C LEU A 23 17.14 4.42 4.24
N ASP A 24 17.22 5.72 3.96
CA ASP A 24 18.10 6.27 2.93
C ASP A 24 19.57 5.90 3.22
N SER A 25 19.98 6.00 4.47
CA SER A 25 21.33 5.59 4.91
C SER A 25 21.59 4.09 4.74
N ILE A 26 20.60 3.23 4.99
CA ILE A 26 20.72 1.78 4.80
C ILE A 26 20.83 1.44 3.31
N TYR A 27 20.07 2.14 2.47
CA TYR A 27 20.00 1.90 1.03
C TYR A 27 21.23 2.42 0.27
N ALA A 28 21.93 3.43 0.80
CA ALA A 28 23.18 3.93 0.21
C ALA A 28 24.32 2.89 0.16
N ASN A 29 24.26 1.82 0.96
CA ASN A 29 25.40 0.89 1.16
C ASN A 29 25.66 -0.14 0.03
N GLY A 30 25.09 0.03 -1.17
CA GLY A 30 25.41 -0.74 -2.39
C GLY A 30 25.10 -2.25 -2.37
N LYS A 31 24.71 -2.83 -1.23
CA LYS A 31 24.42 -4.25 -1.05
C LYS A 31 22.91 -4.51 -0.97
N ALA A 32 22.19 -4.24 -2.06
CA ALA A 32 20.72 -4.19 -2.08
C ALA A 32 20.04 -5.43 -1.42
N ILE A 33 20.44 -6.66 -1.75
CA ILE A 33 19.83 -7.85 -1.14
C ILE A 33 19.99 -7.92 0.38
N ARG A 34 21.14 -7.48 0.89
CA ARG A 34 21.42 -7.51 2.34
C ARG A 34 20.80 -6.34 3.08
N THR A 35 20.56 -5.22 2.40
CA THR A 35 20.15 -3.97 3.03
C THR A 35 18.66 -3.70 2.89
N VAL A 36 18.03 -4.00 1.75
CA VAL A 36 16.62 -3.67 1.47
C VAL A 36 15.66 -4.46 2.37
N PHE A 37 15.94 -5.74 2.57
CA PHE A 37 15.16 -6.65 3.41
C PHE A 37 15.89 -7.05 4.71
N SER A 38 16.86 -6.24 5.15
CA SER A 38 17.43 -6.41 6.48
C SER A 38 16.36 -6.21 7.56
N TYR A 39 16.57 -6.84 8.71
CA TYR A 39 15.71 -6.62 9.89
C TYR A 39 15.61 -5.14 10.26
N GLU A 40 16.71 -4.40 10.14
CA GLU A 40 16.76 -2.96 10.39
C GLU A 40 15.89 -2.17 9.40
N ALA A 41 16.02 -2.43 8.10
CA ALA A 41 15.21 -1.78 7.08
C ALA A 41 13.72 -2.12 7.21
N TYR A 42 13.40 -3.37 7.56
CA TYR A 42 12.03 -3.77 7.87
C TYR A 42 11.48 -2.97 9.06
N GLY A 43 12.24 -2.87 10.15
CA GLY A 43 11.83 -2.12 11.35
C GLY A 43 11.55 -0.64 11.07
N TYR A 44 12.41 0.04 10.32
CA TYR A 44 12.17 1.43 9.95
C TYR A 44 11.01 1.61 8.98
N ARG A 45 10.80 0.69 8.03
CA ARG A 45 9.63 0.69 7.14
C ARG A 45 8.33 0.51 7.91
N LEU A 46 8.30 -0.44 8.86
CA LEU A 46 7.13 -0.65 9.71
C LEU A 46 6.82 0.59 10.55
N ARG A 47 7.82 1.15 11.23
CA ARG A 47 7.67 2.37 12.02
C ARG A 47 7.20 3.55 11.17
N LEU A 48 7.77 3.72 9.97
CA LEU A 48 7.36 4.78 9.03
C LEU A 48 5.89 4.62 8.65
N LYS A 49 5.49 3.41 8.26
CA LYS A 49 4.13 3.05 7.86
C LYS A 49 3.11 3.35 8.96
N GLU A 50 3.37 2.89 10.19
CA GLU A 50 2.50 3.14 11.35
C GLU A 50 2.43 4.62 11.74
N THR A 51 3.56 5.32 11.68
CA THR A 51 3.63 6.75 12.04
C THR A 51 2.83 7.59 11.03
N LEU A 52 2.98 7.32 9.74
CA LEU A 52 2.27 8.02 8.67
C LEU A 52 0.77 7.68 8.67
N GLN A 53 0.40 6.42 8.95
CA GLN A 53 -1.00 6.05 9.10
C GLN A 53 -1.66 6.77 10.28
N LYS A 54 -0.99 6.83 11.44
CA LYS A 54 -1.49 7.60 12.59
C LYS A 54 -1.69 9.07 12.24
N LEU A 55 -0.73 9.66 11.54
CA LEU A 55 -0.79 11.05 11.08
C LEU A 55 -1.98 11.27 10.12
N MET A 56 -2.20 10.34 9.19
CA MET A 56 -3.32 10.35 8.24
C MET A 56 -4.68 10.39 8.91
N PHE A 57 -4.89 9.59 9.97
CA PHE A 57 -6.17 9.55 10.69
C PHE A 57 -6.32 10.62 11.79
N THR A 58 -5.21 11.22 12.25
CA THR A 58 -5.25 12.30 13.25
C THR A 58 -5.70 13.63 12.65
N ASP A 59 -5.20 13.97 11.45
CA ASP A 59 -5.58 15.18 10.73
C ASP A 59 -5.62 14.90 9.22
N PRO A 60 -6.70 14.24 8.75
CA PRO A 60 -6.81 13.81 7.36
C PRO A 60 -6.69 14.98 6.38
N ALA A 61 -7.34 16.11 6.68
CA ALA A 61 -7.42 17.27 5.80
C ALA A 61 -6.05 17.81 5.35
N ASN A 62 -5.06 17.82 6.27
CA ASN A 62 -3.73 18.35 5.96
C ASN A 62 -2.70 17.27 5.62
N HIS A 63 -2.85 16.06 6.15
CA HIS A 63 -1.75 15.08 6.15
C HIS A 63 -2.01 13.80 5.37
N ALA A 64 -3.26 13.39 5.12
CA ALA A 64 -3.52 12.08 4.53
C ALA A 64 -2.85 11.89 3.18
N ARG A 65 -3.06 12.82 2.24
CA ARG A 65 -2.50 12.74 0.88
C ARG A 65 -0.98 12.58 0.90
N ARG A 66 -0.30 13.36 1.74
CA ARG A 66 1.16 13.32 1.83
C ARG A 66 1.65 12.06 2.55
N ALA A 67 0.96 11.64 3.60
CA ALA A 67 1.28 10.43 4.34
C ALA A 67 1.14 9.20 3.45
N GLU A 68 0.03 9.08 2.74
CA GLU A 68 -0.28 8.02 1.79
C GLU A 68 0.76 7.93 0.66
N GLU A 69 1.08 9.05 0.01
CA GLU A 69 2.10 9.10 -1.04
C GLU A 69 3.49 8.69 -0.52
N LEU A 70 3.84 9.11 0.70
CA LEU A 70 5.11 8.73 1.32
C LEU A 70 5.15 7.24 1.66
N ILE A 71 4.05 6.66 2.15
CA ILE A 71 3.96 5.22 2.42
C ILE A 71 4.18 4.46 1.11
N TRP A 72 3.46 4.81 0.05
CA TRP A 72 3.65 4.18 -1.26
C TRP A 72 5.09 4.26 -1.73
N ARG A 73 5.63 5.47 -1.80
CA ARG A 73 6.96 5.71 -2.37
C ARG A 73 8.07 5.04 -1.57
N LYS A 74 8.11 5.24 -0.24
CA LYS A 74 9.22 4.79 0.61
C LYS A 74 9.08 3.37 1.13
N VAL A 75 7.86 2.89 1.37
CA VAL A 75 7.65 1.55 1.95
C VAL A 75 7.53 0.49 0.87
N PHE A 76 6.85 0.77 -0.25
CA PHE A 76 6.52 -0.26 -1.25
C PHE A 76 7.26 -0.09 -2.58
N TYR A 77 7.26 1.12 -3.16
CA TYR A 77 7.85 1.35 -4.47
C TYR A 77 9.39 1.34 -4.44
N GLU A 78 10.01 1.93 -3.41
CA GLU A 78 11.48 1.99 -3.30
C GLU A 78 12.13 0.59 -3.22
N PRO A 79 11.66 -0.38 -2.39
CA PRO A 79 12.17 -1.75 -2.45
C PRO A 79 12.04 -2.42 -3.83
N LEU A 80 10.92 -2.21 -4.53
CA LEU A 80 10.70 -2.71 -5.89
C LEU A 80 11.68 -2.08 -6.89
N HIS A 81 11.90 -0.77 -6.80
CA HIS A 81 12.87 -0.06 -7.65
C HIS A 81 14.30 -0.56 -7.40
N MET A 82 14.66 -0.79 -6.13
CA MET A 82 15.96 -1.33 -5.76
C MET A 82 16.15 -2.75 -6.29
N TYR A 83 15.11 -3.58 -6.30
CA TYR A 83 15.13 -4.89 -6.94
C TYR A 83 15.42 -4.80 -8.44
N LYS A 84 14.69 -3.95 -9.18
CA LYS A 84 14.90 -3.75 -10.62
C LYS A 84 16.33 -3.32 -10.94
N THR A 85 16.90 -2.46 -10.09
CA THR A 85 18.29 -2.04 -10.19
C THR A 85 19.27 -3.15 -9.82
N TYR A 86 18.94 -3.98 -8.83
CA TYR A 86 19.77 -5.09 -8.39
C TYR A 86 19.91 -6.17 -9.47
N VAL A 87 18.80 -6.62 -10.05
CA VAL A 87 18.80 -7.68 -11.07
C VAL A 87 19.55 -7.25 -12.32
N LYS A 88 19.40 -5.98 -12.74
CA LYS A 88 20.13 -5.44 -13.90
C LYS A 88 21.66 -5.50 -13.73
N ASN A 89 22.15 -5.48 -12.49
CA ASN A 89 23.58 -5.37 -12.18
C ASN A 89 24.14 -6.62 -11.49
N ASN A 90 23.39 -7.73 -11.44
CA ASN A 90 23.82 -8.94 -10.75
C ASN A 90 23.38 -10.21 -11.47
N ASP A 91 24.37 -10.97 -11.94
CA ASP A 91 24.15 -12.20 -12.74
C ASP A 91 24.08 -13.47 -11.88
N ARG A 92 23.95 -13.35 -10.55
CA ARG A 92 23.89 -14.49 -9.62
C ARG A 92 22.44 -14.95 -9.40
N PRO A 93 22.00 -16.07 -10.01
CA PRO A 93 20.59 -16.46 -10.03
C PRO A 93 20.05 -16.84 -8.63
N ASP A 94 20.88 -17.43 -7.79
CA ASP A 94 20.56 -17.78 -6.39
C ASP A 94 20.15 -16.54 -5.59
N ARG A 95 20.94 -15.47 -5.69
CA ARG A 95 20.67 -14.23 -4.95
C ARG A 95 19.51 -13.45 -5.55
N VAL A 96 19.33 -13.51 -6.86
CA VAL A 96 18.16 -12.89 -7.50
C VAL A 96 16.89 -13.56 -6.99
N ALA A 97 16.84 -14.90 -6.97
CA ALA A 97 15.69 -15.65 -6.45
C ALA A 97 15.39 -15.35 -4.97
N ASP A 98 16.41 -15.25 -4.11
CA ASP A 98 16.22 -14.87 -2.70
C ASP A 98 15.62 -13.46 -2.56
N PHE A 99 16.08 -12.49 -3.37
CA PHE A 99 15.52 -11.14 -3.38
C PHE A 99 14.07 -11.17 -3.88
N GLU A 100 13.81 -11.85 -5.00
CA GLU A 100 12.46 -12.01 -5.57
C GLU A 100 11.48 -12.55 -4.52
N LEU A 101 11.85 -13.60 -3.80
CA LEU A 101 11.00 -14.18 -2.75
C LEU A 101 10.71 -13.17 -1.65
N ALA A 102 11.73 -12.47 -1.14
CA ALA A 102 11.55 -11.44 -0.12
C ALA A 102 10.65 -10.29 -0.61
N LEU A 103 10.79 -9.91 -1.88
CA LEU A 103 9.97 -8.88 -2.50
C LEU A 103 8.53 -9.33 -2.72
N LYS A 104 8.28 -10.57 -3.16
CA LYS A 104 6.94 -11.14 -3.27
C LYS A 104 6.18 -11.05 -1.94
N VAL A 105 6.81 -11.53 -0.85
CA VAL A 105 6.22 -11.47 0.50
C VAL A 105 5.95 -10.03 0.91
N HIS A 106 6.87 -9.10 0.60
CA HIS A 106 6.70 -7.69 0.88
C HIS A 106 5.52 -7.05 0.11
N LEU A 107 5.37 -7.36 -1.18
CA LEU A 107 4.25 -6.89 -2.02
C LEU A 107 2.91 -7.42 -1.51
N LEU A 108 2.84 -8.71 -1.14
CA LEU A 108 1.66 -9.31 -0.52
C LEU A 108 1.29 -8.62 0.80
N SER A 109 2.28 -8.28 1.63
CA SER A 109 2.04 -7.51 2.85
C SER A 109 1.48 -6.10 2.56
N GLY A 110 1.86 -5.51 1.43
CA GLY A 110 1.33 -4.23 0.96
C GLY A 110 -0.13 -4.30 0.54
N ILE A 111 -0.53 -5.40 -0.10
CA ILE A 111 -1.94 -5.65 -0.46
C ILE A 111 -2.79 -5.69 0.80
N GLY A 112 -2.42 -6.52 1.78
CA GLY A 112 -3.13 -6.61 3.05
C GLY A 112 -3.13 -5.28 3.82
N TYR A 113 -2.05 -4.51 3.73
CA TYR A 113 -1.97 -3.18 4.33
C TYR A 113 -2.99 -2.19 3.75
N TYR A 114 -3.04 -2.00 2.43
CA TYR A 114 -3.99 -1.07 1.82
C TYR A 114 -5.44 -1.55 1.95
N GLN A 115 -5.69 -2.86 1.94
CA GLN A 115 -7.00 -3.41 2.28
C GLN A 115 -7.40 -3.04 3.72
N SER A 116 -6.47 -3.09 4.67
CA SER A 116 -6.75 -2.69 6.06
C SER A 116 -7.05 -1.19 6.19
N ILE A 117 -6.40 -0.33 5.39
CA ILE A 117 -6.73 1.10 5.32
C ILE A 117 -8.16 1.30 4.82
N LEU A 118 -8.57 0.62 3.74
CA LEU A 118 -9.92 0.71 3.20
C LEU A 118 -10.98 0.32 4.24
N LEU A 119 -10.72 -0.76 5.00
CA LEU A 119 -11.59 -1.19 6.09
C LEU A 119 -11.63 -0.18 7.24
N GLN A 120 -10.48 0.40 7.61
CA GLN A 120 -10.41 1.41 8.66
C GLN A 120 -11.19 2.68 8.27
N MET A 121 -11.01 3.17 7.03
CA MET A 121 -11.77 4.32 6.50
C MET A 121 -13.28 4.06 6.52
N GLN A 122 -13.71 2.85 6.16
CA GLN A 122 -15.13 2.47 6.26
C GLN A 122 -15.63 2.48 7.70
N SER A 123 -14.84 1.99 8.66
CA SER A 123 -15.23 1.89 10.08
C SER A 123 -15.31 3.23 10.79
N GLU A 124 -14.44 4.19 10.44
CA GLU A 124 -14.37 5.52 11.08
C GLU A 124 -15.42 6.49 10.52
N GLY A 125 -16.29 6.05 9.61
CA GLY A 125 -17.40 6.84 9.08
C GLY A 125 -16.99 7.86 8.01
N PHE A 126 -15.74 7.79 7.52
CA PHE A 126 -15.26 8.59 6.37
C PHE A 126 -16.01 8.26 5.08
N SER A 127 -16.77 7.17 5.03
CA SER A 127 -17.71 6.92 3.94
C SER A 127 -19.16 7.23 4.35
N SER A 128 -19.73 8.34 3.85
CA SER A 128 -21.17 8.35 3.54
C SER A 128 -21.52 7.43 2.35
N ILE A 129 -20.51 6.81 1.75
CA ILE A 129 -20.67 5.76 0.72
C ILE A 129 -21.08 4.45 1.38
N ARG A 130 -22.25 3.97 0.96
CA ARG A 130 -22.72 2.58 0.95
C ARG A 130 -22.23 1.73 2.13
N LYS A 131 -23.11 1.48 3.10
CA LYS A 131 -23.06 0.27 3.94
C LYS A 131 -22.80 -0.90 2.97
N ASN A 132 -21.59 -1.49 2.98
CA ASN A 132 -21.11 -2.58 2.10
C ASN A 132 -20.20 -2.19 0.91
N PHE A 133 -19.59 -0.99 0.84
CA PHE A 133 -18.60 -0.68 -0.23
C PHE A 133 -17.47 -1.71 -0.31
N CYS A 134 -16.97 -2.21 0.83
CA CYS A 134 -15.94 -3.22 0.87
C CYS A 134 -16.47 -4.66 0.98
N ALA A 135 -17.78 -4.91 0.81
CA ALA A 135 -18.30 -6.28 0.90
C ALA A 135 -17.75 -7.21 -0.20
N TRP A 136 -17.26 -6.61 -1.29
CA TRP A 136 -16.56 -7.31 -2.35
C TRP A 136 -15.05 -7.40 -2.12
N LEU A 137 -14.46 -6.65 -1.18
CA LEU A 137 -13.04 -6.81 -0.87
C LEU A 137 -12.89 -8.26 -0.46
N PRO A 138 -12.15 -9.10 -1.22
CA PRO A 138 -11.78 -10.39 -0.73
C PRO A 138 -10.90 -10.07 0.47
N ILE A 139 -11.46 -10.20 1.67
CA ILE A 139 -10.69 -10.10 2.90
C ILE A 139 -9.64 -11.19 2.74
N ALA A 140 -8.41 -10.77 2.42
CA ALA A 140 -7.33 -11.64 1.99
C ALA A 140 -6.74 -12.45 3.16
N PHE A 141 -7.57 -12.89 4.10
CA PHE A 141 -7.22 -14.01 4.97
C PHE A 141 -7.36 -15.35 4.25
N HIS A 142 -7.99 -15.38 3.07
CA HIS A 142 -7.93 -16.52 2.16
C HIS A 142 -7.43 -16.05 0.80
N ILE A 143 -6.10 -16.02 0.62
CA ILE A 143 -5.53 -16.40 -0.68
C ILE A 143 -5.73 -17.91 -0.74
N PRO A 144 -6.67 -18.45 -1.53
CA PRO A 144 -6.68 -19.88 -1.76
C PRO A 144 -5.42 -20.14 -2.57
N LEU A 145 -4.44 -20.81 -1.97
CA LEU A 145 -3.28 -21.34 -2.72
C LEU A 145 -3.71 -22.39 -3.76
N HIS A 146 -5.00 -22.67 -3.91
CA HIS A 146 -5.55 -23.55 -4.92
C HIS A 146 -6.91 -23.09 -5.48
N ALA A 147 -6.94 -23.01 -6.81
CA ALA A 147 -8.01 -23.42 -7.73
C ALA A 147 -9.23 -22.50 -8.02
N ASP A 148 -9.36 -22.23 -9.33
CA ASP A 148 -10.57 -22.24 -10.17
C ASP A 148 -11.82 -21.50 -9.70
N GLY A 149 -11.74 -20.17 -9.73
CA GLY A 149 -12.92 -19.34 -9.80
C GLY A 149 -12.59 -17.97 -10.38
N THR A 150 -13.03 -17.70 -11.61
CA THR A 150 -13.10 -16.33 -12.13
C THR A 150 -14.11 -15.56 -11.29
N PHE A 151 -13.65 -14.75 -10.34
CA PHE A 151 -14.51 -13.81 -9.64
C PHE A 151 -14.92 -12.70 -10.61
N GLU A 152 -16.15 -12.78 -11.13
CA GLU A 152 -16.76 -11.68 -11.87
C GLU A 152 -17.26 -10.62 -10.88
N PHE A 153 -16.66 -9.43 -10.95
CA PHE A 153 -16.96 -8.31 -10.08
C PHE A 153 -18.09 -7.47 -10.70
N ASP A 154 -19.35 -7.76 -10.34
CA ASP A 154 -20.51 -6.98 -10.80
C ASP A 154 -20.75 -5.76 -9.88
N LEU A 155 -20.16 -4.62 -10.24
CA LEU A 155 -20.38 -3.33 -9.57
C LEU A 155 -21.63 -2.67 -10.15
N LYS A 156 -22.80 -2.96 -9.57
CA LYS A 156 -24.03 -2.24 -9.93
C LYS A 156 -23.95 -0.76 -9.51
N SER A 157 -24.29 0.12 -10.45
CA SER A 157 -24.35 1.57 -10.26
C SER A 157 -25.41 1.92 -9.20
N VAL A 158 -24.99 2.50 -8.07
CA VAL A 158 -25.91 2.93 -7.01
C VAL A 158 -25.63 4.39 -6.65
N SER A 159 -26.72 5.16 -6.61
CA SER A 159 -26.89 6.61 -6.55
C SER A 159 -25.99 7.38 -5.56
N GLN A 160 -25.58 8.57 -6.01
CA GLN A 160 -24.81 9.59 -5.29
C GLN A 160 -25.54 10.07 -4.02
N GLN A 161 -25.04 9.64 -2.86
CA GLN A 161 -25.23 10.36 -1.60
C GLN A 161 -23.88 10.90 -1.17
N GLN A 162 -23.86 12.17 -0.76
CA GLN A 162 -22.69 13.03 -0.54
C GLN A 162 -21.66 12.38 0.39
N ALA A 163 -20.74 11.62 -0.20
CA ALA A 163 -19.47 11.30 0.40
C ALA A 163 -18.60 12.55 0.41
N ASN A 164 -17.75 12.70 1.42
CA ASN A 164 -16.68 13.67 1.33
C ASN A 164 -15.76 13.26 0.18
N VAL A 165 -15.65 14.12 -0.83
CA VAL A 165 -14.80 13.92 -2.03
C VAL A 165 -13.35 13.51 -1.68
N PHE A 166 -12.88 13.94 -0.51
CA PHE A 166 -11.57 13.57 0.02
C PHE A 166 -11.44 12.07 0.33
N ASP A 167 -12.48 11.47 0.92
CA ASP A 167 -12.49 10.07 1.31
C ASP A 167 -12.58 9.15 0.09
N GLU A 168 -13.36 9.55 -0.93
CA GLU A 168 -13.43 8.88 -2.23
C GLU A 168 -12.07 8.81 -2.93
N ARG A 169 -11.35 9.94 -3.00
CA ARG A 169 -10.03 10.00 -3.64
C ARG A 169 -8.98 9.16 -2.92
N MET A 170 -9.00 9.13 -1.59
CA MET A 170 -8.07 8.30 -0.82
C MET A 170 -8.36 6.81 -1.02
N MET A 171 -9.63 6.42 -1.01
CA MET A 171 -10.03 5.04 -1.31
C MET A 171 -9.67 4.64 -2.74
N GLN A 172 -9.91 5.52 -3.73
CA GLN A 172 -9.55 5.30 -5.13
C GLN A 172 -8.05 5.04 -5.26
N LYS A 173 -7.21 5.84 -4.60
CA LYS A 173 -5.77 5.61 -4.60
C LYS A 173 -5.34 4.31 -3.94
N CYS A 174 -5.93 3.94 -2.80
CA CYS A 174 -5.65 2.66 -2.16
C CYS A 174 -5.98 1.50 -3.11
N LEU A 175 -7.10 1.57 -3.82
CA LEU A 175 -7.48 0.59 -4.84
C LEU A 175 -6.47 0.55 -5.99
N MET A 176 -6.03 1.70 -6.51
CA MET A 176 -4.99 1.77 -7.54
C MET A 176 -3.67 1.14 -7.07
N TYR A 177 -3.24 1.41 -5.83
CA TYR A 177 -2.02 0.82 -5.28
C TYR A 177 -2.13 -0.68 -5.09
N ILE A 178 -3.28 -1.20 -4.65
CA ILE A 178 -3.49 -2.65 -4.60
C ILE A 178 -3.41 -3.24 -6.02
N GLY A 179 -4.03 -2.58 -7.01
CA GLY A 179 -3.92 -2.96 -8.41
C GLY A 179 -2.47 -3.00 -8.91
N ASP A 180 -1.68 -1.97 -8.59
CA ASP A 180 -0.26 -1.92 -8.91
C ASP A 180 0.55 -3.04 -8.24
N LEU A 181 0.27 -3.34 -6.96
CA LEU A 181 0.94 -4.43 -6.25
C LEU A 181 0.65 -5.79 -6.89
N PHE A 182 -0.60 -6.07 -7.26
CA PHE A 182 -0.95 -7.27 -8.02
C PHE A 182 -0.31 -7.30 -9.40
N ARG A 183 -0.26 -6.15 -10.08
CA ARG A 183 0.43 -6.03 -11.37
C ARG A 183 1.93 -6.32 -11.24
N TYR A 184 2.58 -5.86 -10.17
CA TYR A 184 3.99 -6.16 -9.93
C TYR A 184 4.22 -7.64 -9.62
N LEU A 185 3.28 -8.33 -8.98
CA LEU A 185 3.38 -9.79 -8.76
C LEU A 185 3.42 -10.58 -10.09
N LEU A 186 2.90 -10.04 -11.19
CA LEU A 186 3.01 -10.65 -12.53
C LEU A 186 4.45 -10.74 -13.03
N ASP A 187 5.30 -9.77 -12.68
CA ASP A 187 6.72 -9.77 -13.05
C ASP A 187 7.45 -11.02 -12.47
N PHE A 188 6.82 -11.71 -11.52
CA PHE A 188 7.36 -12.89 -10.85
C PHE A 188 6.51 -14.18 -11.05
N GLY A 189 5.66 -14.21 -12.07
CA GLY A 189 4.91 -15.41 -12.48
C GLY A 189 3.57 -15.64 -11.76
N GLU A 190 3.05 -14.68 -10.98
CA GLU A 190 1.77 -14.84 -10.28
C GLU A 190 0.57 -14.51 -11.18
N PHE A 191 0.12 -15.45 -12.01
CA PHE A 191 -0.90 -15.20 -13.05
C PHE A 191 -2.24 -14.66 -12.53
N ILE A 192 -2.64 -14.99 -11.30
CA ILE A 192 -3.84 -14.45 -10.63
C ILE A 192 -3.74 -12.91 -10.50
N GLY A 193 -2.52 -12.37 -10.43
CA GLY A 193 -2.26 -10.93 -10.32
C GLY A 193 -2.90 -10.10 -11.43
N LYS A 194 -3.09 -10.65 -12.64
CA LYS A 194 -3.68 -9.91 -13.76
C LYS A 194 -5.17 -9.67 -13.52
N THR A 195 -5.90 -10.73 -13.19
CA THR A 195 -7.34 -10.66 -12.91
C THR A 195 -7.60 -9.78 -11.68
N MET A 196 -6.79 -9.95 -10.64
CA MET A 196 -6.91 -9.15 -9.42
C MET A 196 -6.61 -7.68 -9.68
N ALA A 197 -5.51 -7.35 -10.36
CA ALA A 197 -5.17 -5.97 -10.70
C ALA A 197 -6.30 -5.30 -11.49
N TYR A 198 -6.85 -5.99 -12.49
CA TYR A 198 -7.99 -5.50 -13.27
C TYR A 198 -9.22 -5.21 -12.39
N GLY A 199 -9.58 -6.13 -11.48
CA GLY A 199 -10.69 -5.92 -10.54
C GLY A 199 -10.51 -4.68 -9.67
N TYR A 200 -9.30 -4.46 -9.12
CA TYR A 200 -8.99 -3.28 -8.31
C TYR A 200 -8.99 -1.98 -9.12
N TYR A 201 -8.43 -1.97 -10.33
CA TYR A 201 -8.48 -0.78 -11.19
C TYR A 201 -9.91 -0.44 -11.61
N ASN A 202 -10.73 -1.43 -11.94
CA ASN A 202 -12.15 -1.20 -12.23
C ASN A 202 -12.90 -0.64 -11.02
N ALA A 203 -12.63 -1.16 -9.83
CA ALA A 203 -13.21 -0.61 -8.60
C ALA A 203 -12.78 0.84 -8.36
N ALA A 204 -11.52 1.18 -8.64
CA ALA A 204 -11.00 2.55 -8.54
C ALA A 204 -11.73 3.50 -9.52
N ILE A 205 -11.84 3.12 -10.80
CA ILE A 205 -12.51 3.91 -11.84
C ILE A 205 -14.00 4.12 -11.50
N ASN A 206 -14.68 3.10 -10.99
CA ASN A 206 -16.08 3.21 -10.59
C ASN A 206 -16.31 4.07 -9.34
N LEU A 207 -15.27 4.30 -8.55
CA LEU A 207 -15.33 5.14 -7.35
C LEU A 207 -15.09 6.62 -7.70
N ASP A 208 -14.05 6.90 -8.46
CA ASP A 208 -13.76 8.23 -9.00
C ASP A 208 -13.11 8.04 -10.38
N PRO A 209 -13.77 8.43 -11.49
CA PRO A 209 -13.19 8.34 -12.84
C PRO A 209 -12.16 9.45 -13.15
N SER A 210 -12.00 10.44 -12.28
CA SER A 210 -11.19 11.65 -12.55
C SER A 210 -9.68 11.50 -12.34
#